data_AF-A0A9E3FJ34-F1
#
_entry.id   AF-A0A9E3FJ34-F1
#
_cell.length_a   1.000
_cell.length_b   1.000
_cell.length_c   1.000
_cell.angle_alpha   90.00
_cell.angle_beta   90.00
_cell.angle_gamma   90.00
#
_symmetry.space_group_name_H-M   'P 1'
#
loop_
_entity.id
_entity.type
_entity.pdbx_description
1 polymer ?
#
loop_
_entity_poly.entity_id
_entity_poly.type
_entity_poly.pdbx_seq_one_letter_code
_entity_poly.pdbx_strand_id
1 'polypeptide(L)'
;MTRGVVSRRVAQTAAVVLCAAAVKLHYSTAGAEHLRWILAPTAAAVGLFSGAHFEYEAHAGYVNGDRSFVIAPACAGVNFLITAFLLLSLSRLWWNRSREMSWRFIPCAALASYLATLAANAVRISVALSMRGLPPLVGWLSPGELHRLEGSFVYFGFLLLLFALAEKVGPEDESSPGPTAGLLRRSLFPLLVYYATTLGVPLLNGAYRRGADFWEHALFVLLTPLALALPLATLRLHRLYRDRRRVSE
;
A
#
# COMPACT_ATOMS: atom_id res chain seq x y z
N MET A 1 27.96 -22.19 9.19
CA MET A 1 26.60 -21.69 9.55
C MET A 1 25.81 -21.04 8.39
N THR A 2 26.28 -21.02 7.14
CA THR A 2 25.75 -20.10 6.11
C THR A 2 24.79 -20.70 5.07
N ARG A 3 24.94 -21.96 4.64
CA ARG A 3 24.09 -22.53 3.57
C ARG A 3 22.63 -22.75 3.97
N GLY A 4 22.36 -23.20 5.19
CA GLY A 4 20.99 -23.47 5.66
C GLY A 4 20.14 -22.21 5.79
N VAL A 5 20.70 -21.13 6.34
CA VAL A 5 20.04 -19.83 6.48
C VAL A 5 19.72 -19.22 5.12
N VAL A 6 20.66 -19.29 4.16
CA VAL A 6 20.46 -18.78 2.80
C VAL A 6 19.37 -19.57 2.08
N SER A 7 19.41 -20.91 2.11
CA SER A 7 18.38 -21.76 1.48
C SER A 7 16.98 -21.48 2.02
N ARG A 8 16.84 -21.40 3.35
CA ARG A 8 15.56 -21.10 4.00
C ARG A 8 15.02 -19.74 3.58
N ARG A 9 15.86 -18.72 3.46
CA ARG A 9 15.42 -17.39 3.00
C ARG A 9 15.03 -17.36 1.53
N VAL A 10 15.73 -18.09 0.67
CA VAL A 10 15.34 -18.23 -0.74
C VAL A 10 13.95 -18.86 -0.81
N ALA A 11 13.71 -19.93 -0.04
CA ALA A 11 12.40 -20.56 0.04
C ALA A 11 11.31 -19.63 0.58
N GLN A 12 11.59 -18.85 1.63
CA GLN A 12 10.66 -17.87 2.19
C GLN A 12 10.36 -16.73 1.22
N THR A 13 11.38 -16.22 0.52
CA THR A 13 11.22 -15.17 -0.50
C THR A 13 10.38 -15.69 -1.66
N ALA A 14 10.66 -16.90 -2.14
CA ALA A 14 9.87 -17.56 -3.18
C ALA A 14 8.42 -17.73 -2.74
N ALA A 15 8.17 -18.21 -1.52
CA ALA A 15 6.82 -18.35 -0.98
C ALA A 15 6.07 -17.02 -0.92
N VAL A 16 6.71 -15.94 -0.44
CA VAL A 16 6.12 -14.60 -0.40
C VAL A 16 5.75 -14.11 -1.81
N VAL A 17 6.66 -14.24 -2.78
CA VAL A 17 6.42 -13.82 -4.16
C VAL A 17 5.30 -14.64 -4.81
N LEU A 18 5.29 -15.96 -4.59
CA LEU A 18 4.25 -16.86 -5.11
C LEU A 18 2.88 -16.54 -4.51
N CYS A 19 2.78 -16.25 -3.21
CA CYS A 19 1.53 -15.81 -2.58
C CYS A 19 1.03 -14.49 -3.20
N ALA A 20 1.91 -13.50 -3.36
CA ALA A 20 1.56 -12.23 -3.97
C ALA A 20 1.10 -12.40 -5.43
N ALA A 21 1.79 -13.23 -6.21
CA ALA A 21 1.43 -13.55 -7.58
C ALA A 21 0.10 -14.30 -7.66
N ALA A 22 -0.15 -15.29 -6.81
CA ALA A 22 -1.40 -16.04 -6.78
C ALA A 22 -2.61 -15.13 -6.50
N VAL A 23 -2.50 -14.24 -5.50
CA VAL A 23 -3.55 -13.24 -5.21
C VAL A 23 -3.75 -12.30 -6.40
N LYS A 24 -2.65 -11.86 -7.05
CA LYS A 24 -2.74 -10.98 -8.22
C LYS A 24 -3.42 -11.66 -9.41
N LEU A 25 -3.10 -12.92 -9.68
CA LEU A 25 -3.68 -13.71 -10.76
C LEU A 25 -5.17 -13.93 -10.51
N HIS A 26 -5.56 -14.35 -9.31
CA HIS A 26 -6.97 -14.48 -8.94
C HIS A 26 -7.72 -13.15 -9.10
N TYR A 27 -7.16 -12.05 -8.60
CA TYR A 27 -7.78 -10.73 -8.70
C TYR A 27 -7.95 -10.25 -10.15
N SER A 28 -7.06 -10.64 -11.06
CA SER A 28 -7.10 -10.17 -12.45
C SER A 28 -8.33 -10.67 -13.24
N THR A 29 -8.96 -11.76 -12.80
CA THR A 29 -10.16 -12.34 -13.42
C THR A 29 -11.37 -12.36 -12.50
N ALA A 30 -11.23 -11.88 -11.25
CA ALA A 30 -12.27 -11.94 -10.24
C ALA A 30 -13.35 -10.86 -10.42
N GLY A 31 -14.60 -11.30 -10.54
CA GLY A 31 -15.80 -10.47 -10.37
C GLY A 31 -16.11 -10.14 -8.89
N ALA A 32 -17.21 -9.40 -8.68
CA ALA A 32 -17.63 -8.96 -7.35
C ALA A 32 -17.90 -10.13 -6.39
N GLU A 33 -18.42 -11.24 -6.91
CA GLU A 33 -18.74 -12.47 -6.19
C GLU A 33 -17.51 -13.09 -5.55
N HIS A 34 -16.41 -13.13 -6.31
CA HIS A 34 -15.15 -13.71 -5.88
C HIS A 34 -14.39 -12.83 -4.89
N LEU A 35 -14.69 -11.52 -4.86
CA LEU A 35 -14.05 -10.55 -3.98
C LEU A 35 -14.86 -10.21 -2.72
N ARG A 36 -15.94 -10.94 -2.44
CA ARG A 36 -16.78 -10.71 -1.26
C ARG A 36 -16.00 -10.75 0.06
N TRP A 37 -14.97 -11.58 0.14
CA TRP A 37 -14.13 -11.71 1.33
C TRP A 37 -13.45 -10.39 1.74
N ILE A 38 -13.18 -9.48 0.79
CA ILE A 38 -12.60 -8.16 1.07
C ILE A 38 -13.63 -7.03 0.89
N LEU A 39 -14.55 -7.16 -0.06
CA LEU A 39 -15.58 -6.16 -0.32
C LEU A 39 -16.60 -6.07 0.81
N ALA A 40 -17.07 -7.19 1.36
CA ALA A 40 -18.05 -7.19 2.45
C ALA A 40 -17.53 -6.49 3.72
N PRO A 41 -16.35 -6.84 4.27
CA PRO A 41 -15.82 -6.15 5.44
C PRO A 41 -15.43 -4.71 5.13
N THR A 42 -15.02 -4.39 3.90
CA THR A 42 -14.80 -2.99 3.49
C THR A 42 -16.11 -2.20 3.55
N ALA A 43 -17.19 -2.71 2.94
CA ALA A 43 -18.49 -2.05 2.93
C ALA A 43 -19.03 -1.83 4.34
N ALA A 44 -18.90 -2.84 5.21
CA ALA A 44 -19.24 -2.70 6.63
C ALA A 44 -18.40 -1.62 7.33
N ALA A 45 -17.08 -1.62 7.13
CA ALA A 45 -16.20 -0.60 7.70
C ALA A 45 -16.56 0.81 7.21
N VAL A 46 -16.83 0.99 5.92
CA VAL A 46 -17.29 2.27 5.36
C VAL A 46 -18.61 2.69 6.00
N GLY A 47 -19.57 1.78 6.16
CA GLY A 47 -20.83 2.07 6.83
C GLY A 47 -20.64 2.54 8.27
N LEU A 48 -19.68 1.96 9.00
CA LEU A 48 -19.31 2.43 10.34
C LEU A 48 -18.71 3.84 10.34
N PHE A 49 -17.88 4.20 9.36
CA PHE A 49 -17.24 5.52 9.30
C PHE A 49 -18.13 6.63 8.75
N SER A 50 -19.01 6.30 7.79
CA SER A 50 -19.78 7.29 7.02
C SER A 50 -21.28 7.30 7.35
N GLY A 51 -21.78 6.29 8.05
CA GLY A 51 -23.22 6.07 8.25
C GLY A 51 -23.95 5.58 6.99
N ALA A 52 -23.25 5.34 5.88
CA ALA A 52 -23.85 4.84 4.65
C ALA A 52 -24.24 3.36 4.74
N HIS A 53 -25.32 2.99 4.07
CA HIS A 53 -25.81 1.60 4.01
C HIS A 53 -25.53 1.01 2.64
N PHE A 54 -24.87 -0.15 2.62
CA PHE A 54 -24.50 -0.84 1.40
C PHE A 54 -25.16 -2.21 1.31
N GLU A 55 -25.84 -2.46 0.19
CA GLU A 55 -26.44 -3.75 -0.13
C GLU A 55 -25.67 -4.44 -1.24
N TYR A 56 -25.59 -5.77 -1.17
CA TYR A 56 -24.89 -6.54 -2.20
C TYR A 56 -25.79 -6.73 -3.42
N GLU A 57 -25.28 -6.33 -4.58
CA GLU A 57 -25.89 -6.53 -5.89
C GLU A 57 -24.98 -7.40 -6.77
N ALA A 58 -25.54 -8.45 -7.37
CA ALA A 58 -24.80 -9.39 -8.20
C ALA A 58 -24.09 -8.66 -9.36
N HIS A 59 -22.86 -9.08 -9.67
CA HIS A 59 -21.97 -8.53 -10.70
C HIS A 59 -21.48 -7.08 -10.46
N ALA A 60 -22.24 -6.24 -9.76
CA ALA A 60 -21.89 -4.86 -9.47
C ALA A 60 -20.98 -4.72 -8.24
N GLY A 61 -21.30 -5.41 -7.14
CA GLY A 61 -20.64 -5.24 -5.84
C GLY A 61 -21.59 -4.70 -4.78
N TYR A 62 -21.10 -3.81 -3.92
CA TYR A 62 -21.90 -3.25 -2.83
C TYR A 62 -22.41 -1.85 -3.20
N VAL A 63 -23.72 -1.68 -3.25
CA VAL A 63 -24.40 -0.49 -3.76
C VAL A 63 -25.05 0.27 -2.61
N ASN A 64 -24.92 1.60 -2.61
CA ASN A 64 -25.57 2.45 -1.61
C ASN A 64 -27.10 2.48 -1.80
N GLY A 65 -27.87 2.78 -0.75
CA GLY A 65 -29.34 2.77 -0.81
C GLY A 65 -29.95 3.70 -1.86
N ASP A 66 -29.31 4.84 -2.16
CA ASP A 66 -29.70 5.77 -3.22
C ASP A 66 -29.15 5.39 -4.62
N ARG A 67 -28.45 4.26 -4.72
CA ARG A 67 -27.71 3.74 -5.89
C ARG A 67 -26.71 4.73 -6.50
N SER A 68 -26.32 5.79 -5.79
CA SER A 68 -25.39 6.77 -6.31
C SER A 68 -23.94 6.26 -6.24
N PHE A 69 -23.61 5.37 -5.29
CA PHE A 69 -22.27 4.82 -5.08
C PHE A 69 -22.26 3.29 -5.22
N VAL A 70 -21.23 2.76 -5.89
CA VAL A 70 -20.95 1.33 -5.95
C VAL A 70 -19.52 1.07 -5.52
N ILE A 71 -19.34 0.22 -4.49
CA ILE A 71 -18.06 -0.38 -4.13
C ILE A 71 -17.85 -1.60 -5.04
N ALA A 72 -17.31 -1.32 -6.23
CA ALA A 72 -17.06 -2.30 -7.29
C ALA A 72 -15.75 -3.10 -7.03
N PRO A 73 -15.46 -4.15 -7.82
CA PRO A 73 -14.17 -4.87 -7.76
C PRO A 73 -12.93 -3.96 -7.80
N ALA A 74 -12.97 -2.86 -8.58
CA ALA A 74 -11.90 -1.86 -8.63
C ALA A 74 -11.66 -1.16 -7.27
N CYS A 75 -12.67 -1.14 -6.40
CA CYS A 75 -12.60 -0.60 -5.06
C CYS A 75 -12.03 -1.60 -4.04
N ALA A 76 -11.77 -2.86 -4.38
CA ALA A 76 -11.43 -3.91 -3.42
C ALA A 76 -10.09 -3.71 -2.67
N GLY A 77 -9.20 -2.85 -3.17
CA GLY A 77 -7.92 -2.57 -2.51
C GLY A 77 -6.90 -3.72 -2.57
N VAL A 78 -7.14 -4.75 -3.39
CA VAL A 78 -6.26 -5.93 -3.48
C VAL A 78 -4.83 -5.58 -3.93
N ASN A 79 -4.67 -4.56 -4.79
CA ASN A 79 -3.33 -4.08 -5.16
C ASN A 79 -2.58 -3.49 -3.95
N PHE A 80 -3.29 -2.77 -3.07
CA PHE A 80 -2.71 -2.26 -1.84
C PHE A 80 -2.38 -3.41 -0.87
N LEU A 81 -3.27 -4.41 -0.74
CA LEU A 81 -3.02 -5.62 0.04
C LEU A 81 -1.71 -6.31 -0.38
N ILE A 82 -1.54 -6.56 -1.68
CA ILE A 82 -0.32 -7.18 -2.23
C ILE A 82 0.91 -6.30 -1.88
N THR A 83 0.80 -4.99 -2.06
CA THR A 83 1.89 -4.05 -1.79
C THR A 83 2.27 -4.03 -0.31
N ALA A 84 1.29 -3.97 0.59
CA ALA A 84 1.48 -4.01 2.03
C ALA A 84 2.09 -5.35 2.49
N PHE A 85 1.62 -6.47 1.94
CA PHE A 85 2.16 -7.79 2.23
C PHE A 85 3.61 -7.93 1.80
N LEU A 86 3.95 -7.50 0.58
CA LEU A 86 5.31 -7.48 0.05
C LEU A 86 6.21 -6.57 0.89
N LEU A 87 5.73 -5.37 1.23
CA LEU A 87 6.45 -4.44 2.08
C LEU A 87 6.83 -5.08 3.42
N LEU A 88 5.86 -5.64 4.15
CA LEU A 88 6.07 -6.25 5.47
C LEU A 88 6.96 -7.50 5.40
N SER A 89 6.82 -8.30 4.35
CA SER A 89 7.57 -9.55 4.21
C SER A 89 9.00 -9.33 3.74
N LEU A 90 9.19 -8.52 2.69
CA LEU A 90 10.50 -8.24 2.11
C LEU A 90 11.35 -7.36 3.03
N SER A 91 10.75 -6.40 3.74
CA SER A 91 11.48 -5.64 4.78
C SER A 91 12.13 -6.57 5.80
N ARG A 92 11.34 -7.52 6.32
CA ARG A 92 11.79 -8.44 7.34
C ARG A 92 12.87 -9.38 6.84
N LEU A 93 12.73 -9.91 5.62
CA LEU A 93 13.71 -10.79 4.98
C LEU A 93 14.99 -10.05 4.56
N TRP A 94 14.88 -8.81 4.09
CA TRP A 94 16.03 -8.04 3.61
C TRP A 94 16.92 -7.58 4.75
N TRP A 95 16.37 -7.13 5.89
CA TRP A 95 17.18 -6.54 6.96
C TRP A 95 17.70 -7.55 7.97
N ASN A 96 17.00 -8.65 8.23
CA ASN A 96 17.49 -9.66 9.18
C ASN A 96 18.43 -10.68 8.51
N ARG A 97 19.45 -10.20 7.77
CA ARG A 97 20.35 -11.07 6.96
C ARG A 97 21.25 -12.01 7.76
N SER A 98 21.32 -11.85 9.08
CA SER A 98 22.14 -12.71 9.93
C SER A 98 21.30 -13.66 10.80
N ARG A 99 19.96 -13.52 10.81
CA ARG A 99 19.08 -14.28 11.71
C ARG A 99 18.20 -15.27 10.96
N GLU A 100 17.98 -16.43 11.56
CA GLU A 100 16.97 -17.37 11.09
C GLU A 100 15.56 -16.85 11.42
N MET A 101 14.70 -16.80 10.40
CA MET A 101 13.33 -16.32 10.56
C MET A 101 12.35 -17.50 10.61
N SER A 102 11.48 -17.50 11.62
CA SER A 102 10.38 -18.46 11.73
C SER A 102 9.33 -18.23 10.65
N TRP A 103 8.83 -19.28 10.00
CA TRP A 103 7.79 -19.22 8.97
C TRP A 103 6.50 -18.51 9.39
N ARG A 104 6.25 -18.38 10.71
CA ARG A 104 5.11 -17.66 11.28
C ARG A 104 5.03 -16.20 10.86
N PHE A 105 6.14 -15.57 10.45
CA PHE A 105 6.09 -14.16 10.03
C PHE A 105 5.23 -13.93 8.79
N ILE A 106 5.15 -14.91 7.87
CA ILE A 106 4.39 -14.79 6.61
C ILE A 106 2.89 -14.66 6.89
N PRO A 107 2.22 -15.57 7.63
CA PRO A 107 0.81 -15.40 7.95
C PRO A 107 0.53 -14.18 8.82
N CYS A 108 1.44 -13.80 9.74
CA CYS A 108 1.30 -12.55 10.49
C CYS A 108 1.36 -11.31 9.58
N ALA A 109 2.27 -11.29 8.60
CA ALA A 109 2.36 -10.21 7.62
C ALA A 109 1.10 -10.17 6.74
N ALA A 110 0.57 -11.32 6.32
CA ALA A 110 -0.66 -11.41 5.55
C ALA A 110 -1.86 -10.83 6.32
N LEU A 111 -2.03 -11.22 7.59
CA LEU A 111 -3.08 -10.68 8.45
C LEU A 111 -2.94 -9.17 8.66
N ALA A 112 -1.72 -8.70 8.97
CA ALA A 112 -1.46 -7.28 9.15
C ALA A 112 -1.74 -6.47 7.88
N SER A 113 -1.33 -6.98 6.70
CA SER A 113 -1.64 -6.33 5.42
C SER A 113 -3.14 -6.35 5.11
N TYR A 114 -3.86 -7.38 5.49
CA TYR A 114 -5.31 -7.48 5.32
C TYR A 114 -6.04 -6.43 6.14
N LEU A 115 -5.74 -6.34 7.44
CA LEU A 115 -6.33 -5.34 8.33
C LEU A 115 -5.97 -3.91 7.89
N ALA A 116 -4.72 -3.67 7.51
CA ALA A 116 -4.30 -2.39 6.96
C ALA A 116 -5.05 -2.03 5.68
N THR A 117 -5.36 -3.02 4.83
CA THR A 117 -6.13 -2.81 3.60
C THR A 117 -7.56 -2.44 3.91
N LEU A 118 -8.22 -3.10 4.85
CA LEU A 118 -9.58 -2.74 5.27
C LEU A 118 -9.64 -1.30 5.78
N ALA A 119 -8.70 -0.91 6.65
CA ALA A 119 -8.62 0.45 7.17
C ALA A 119 -8.34 1.49 6.07
N ALA A 120 -7.30 1.28 5.26
CA ALA A 120 -6.93 2.22 4.19
C ALA A 120 -8.05 2.37 3.16
N ASN A 121 -8.70 1.26 2.80
CA ASN A 121 -9.75 1.26 1.79
C ASN A 121 -11.06 1.85 2.32
N ALA A 122 -11.38 1.65 3.60
CA ALA A 122 -12.51 2.29 4.24
C ALA A 122 -12.33 3.82 4.30
N VAL A 123 -11.14 4.30 4.66
CA VAL A 123 -10.81 5.73 4.61
C VAL A 123 -10.94 6.27 3.19
N ARG A 124 -10.32 5.59 2.21
CA ARG A 124 -10.38 5.97 0.79
C ARG A 124 -11.82 6.14 0.30
N ILE A 125 -12.66 5.13 0.52
CA ILE A 125 -14.06 5.16 0.07
C ILE A 125 -14.86 6.24 0.83
N SER A 126 -14.63 6.42 2.14
CA SER A 126 -15.31 7.45 2.93
C SER A 126 -14.94 8.88 2.47
N VAL A 127 -13.68 9.10 2.12
CA VAL A 127 -13.23 10.36 1.52
C VAL A 127 -13.88 10.56 0.15
N ALA A 128 -13.91 9.53 -0.70
CA ALA A 128 -14.59 9.58 -1.99
C ALA A 128 -16.09 9.87 -1.87
N LEU A 129 -16.78 9.31 -0.87
CA LEU A 129 -18.18 9.62 -0.56
C LEU A 129 -18.37 11.09 -0.16
N SER A 130 -17.49 11.60 0.70
CA SER A 130 -17.56 12.98 1.18
C SER A 130 -17.29 14.02 0.08
N MET A 131 -16.39 13.69 -0.87
CA MET A 131 -16.05 14.59 -1.97
C MET A 131 -17.15 14.71 -3.04
N ARG A 132 -18.08 13.75 -3.12
CA ARG A 132 -19.12 13.73 -4.18
C ARG A 132 -20.11 14.89 -4.11
N GLY A 133 -20.35 15.43 -2.91
CA GLY A 133 -21.25 16.57 -2.71
C GLY A 133 -20.57 17.93 -2.85
N LEU A 134 -19.24 17.97 -3.03
CA LEU A 134 -18.48 19.21 -3.12
C LEU A 134 -18.24 19.57 -4.60
N PRO A 135 -18.42 20.84 -4.99
CA PRO A 135 -17.88 21.34 -6.24
C PRO A 135 -16.38 21.00 -6.30
N PRO A 136 -15.82 20.61 -7.46
CA PRO A 136 -14.40 20.28 -7.56
C PRO A 136 -13.57 21.47 -7.05
N LEU A 137 -12.95 21.28 -5.89
CA LEU A 137 -12.06 22.25 -5.22
C LEU A 137 -10.90 22.69 -6.13
N VAL A 138 -10.59 21.85 -7.13
CA VAL A 138 -9.57 22.07 -8.15
C VAL A 138 -10.24 21.87 -9.51
N GLY A 139 -10.80 22.93 -10.09
CA GLY A 139 -11.50 22.88 -11.38
C GLY A 139 -10.64 22.46 -12.58
N TRP A 140 -9.36 22.13 -12.37
CA TRP A 140 -8.40 21.73 -13.39
C TRP A 140 -8.20 20.21 -13.46
N LEU A 141 -8.70 19.44 -12.48
CA LEU A 141 -8.58 17.98 -12.46
C LEU A 141 -9.93 17.33 -12.81
N SER A 142 -9.90 16.37 -13.72
CA SER A 142 -11.05 15.50 -14.01
C SER A 142 -11.41 14.63 -12.78
N PRO A 143 -12.67 14.15 -12.67
CA PRO A 143 -13.08 13.27 -11.59
C PRO A 143 -12.20 12.01 -11.47
N GLY A 144 -11.75 11.47 -12.61
CA GLY A 144 -10.86 10.33 -12.66
C GLY A 144 -9.46 10.62 -12.14
N GLU A 145 -8.92 11.82 -12.39
CA GLU A 145 -7.62 12.25 -11.85
C GLU A 145 -7.68 12.50 -10.36
N LEU A 146 -8.74 13.14 -9.87
CA LEU A 146 -8.94 13.36 -8.44
C LEU A 146 -9.04 12.04 -7.69
N HIS A 147 -9.78 11.06 -8.22
CA HIS A 147 -9.85 9.73 -7.63
C HIS A 147 -8.49 9.02 -7.58
N ARG A 148 -7.66 9.19 -8.63
CA ARG A 148 -6.30 8.63 -8.66
C ARG A 148 -5.39 9.28 -7.63
N LEU A 149 -5.41 10.61 -7.56
CA LEU A 149 -4.63 11.38 -6.60
C LEU A 149 -5.00 11.00 -5.16
N GLU A 150 -6.29 10.98 -4.86
CA GLU A 150 -6.85 10.58 -3.56
C GLU A 150 -6.44 9.15 -3.20
N GLY A 151 -6.64 8.20 -4.11
CA GLY A 151 -6.24 6.80 -3.90
C GLY A 151 -4.73 6.65 -3.66
N SER A 152 -3.89 7.31 -4.47
CA SER A 152 -2.44 7.29 -4.29
C SER A 152 -2.00 7.93 -2.97
N PHE A 153 -2.62 9.04 -2.58
CA PHE A 153 -2.32 9.74 -1.33
C PHE A 153 -2.66 8.87 -0.11
N VAL A 154 -3.88 8.32 -0.05
CA VAL A 154 -4.33 7.48 1.06
C VAL A 154 -3.50 6.21 1.13
N TYR A 155 -3.35 5.47 0.03
CA TYR A 155 -2.62 4.20 0.03
C TYR A 155 -1.14 4.38 0.35
N PHE A 156 -0.46 5.36 -0.27
CA PHE A 156 0.95 5.57 0.05
C PHE A 156 1.15 6.06 1.49
N GLY A 157 0.27 6.92 2.00
CA GLY A 157 0.27 7.35 3.41
C GLY A 157 0.13 6.18 4.38
N PHE A 158 -0.83 5.29 4.15
CA PHE A 158 -1.00 4.06 4.95
C PHE A 158 0.19 3.11 4.81
N LEU A 159 0.82 3.04 3.62
CA LEU A 159 2.02 2.22 3.42
C LEU A 159 3.20 2.72 4.25
N LEU A 160 3.41 4.05 4.31
CA LEU A 160 4.43 4.67 5.16
C LEU A 160 4.15 4.46 6.65
N LEU A 161 2.89 4.58 7.07
CA LEU A 161 2.48 4.30 8.45
C LEU A 161 2.75 2.84 8.82
N LEU A 162 2.31 1.91 7.97
CA LEU A 162 2.51 0.47 8.17
C LEU A 162 3.99 0.12 8.26
N PHE A 163 4.81 0.71 7.39
CA PHE A 163 6.26 0.55 7.43
C PHE A 163 6.86 1.04 8.75
N ALA A 164 6.48 2.24 9.19
CA ALA A 164 6.98 2.83 10.43
C ALA A 164 6.60 2.02 11.67
N LEU A 165 5.38 1.45 11.70
CA LEU A 165 4.93 0.56 12.76
C LEU A 165 5.71 -0.77 12.75
N ALA A 166 5.94 -1.34 11.56
CA ALA A 166 6.70 -2.58 11.43
C ALA A 166 8.16 -2.43 11.89
N GLU A 167 8.79 -1.29 11.62
CA GLU A 167 10.15 -1.03 12.10
C GLU A 167 10.21 -0.88 13.63
N LYS A 168 9.20 -0.28 14.28
CA LYS A 168 9.15 -0.17 15.76
C LYS A 168 9.04 -1.52 16.46
N VAL A 169 8.42 -2.51 15.82
CA VAL A 169 8.25 -3.87 16.37
C VAL A 169 9.42 -4.78 15.98
N GLY A 170 10.29 -4.33 15.06
CA GLY A 170 11.47 -5.06 14.65
C GLY A 170 12.51 -5.12 15.79
N PRO A 171 13.33 -6.19 15.86
CA PRO A 171 14.46 -6.20 16.77
C PRO A 171 15.39 -5.04 16.41
N GLU A 172 15.86 -4.32 17.44
CA GLU A 172 16.92 -3.33 17.27
C GLU A 172 18.15 -4.03 16.70
N ASP A 173 18.53 -3.66 15.48
CA ASP A 173 19.71 -4.20 14.83
C ASP A 173 20.89 -3.29 15.20
N GLU A 174 21.86 -3.80 15.97
CA GLU A 174 23.07 -3.06 16.33
C GLU A 174 23.91 -2.67 15.09
N SER A 175 23.69 -3.34 13.95
CA SER A 175 24.29 -2.99 12.66
C SER A 175 23.51 -1.89 11.89
N SER A 176 22.61 -1.19 12.58
CA SER A 176 21.78 -0.14 11.98
C SER A 176 22.64 0.92 11.28
N PRO A 177 22.35 1.23 10.01
CA PRO A 177 23.09 2.25 9.28
C PRO A 177 22.96 3.60 10.01
N GLY A 178 23.96 4.47 9.85
CA GLY A 178 23.96 5.79 10.48
C GLY A 178 22.65 6.55 10.24
N PRO A 179 22.29 7.51 11.12
CA PRO A 179 20.95 8.12 11.17
C PRO A 179 20.39 8.59 9.82
N THR A 180 21.23 9.15 8.96
CA THR A 180 20.88 9.62 7.61
C THR A 180 20.60 8.47 6.63
N ALA A 181 21.44 7.43 6.63
CA ALA A 181 21.26 6.25 5.79
C ALA A 181 20.04 5.41 6.22
N GLY A 182 19.78 5.30 7.52
CA GLY A 182 18.54 4.71 8.03
C GLY A 182 17.29 5.50 7.60
N LEU A 183 17.40 6.82 7.51
CA LEU A 183 16.30 7.67 7.06
C LEU A 183 16.00 7.55 5.57
N LEU A 184 17.05 7.51 4.75
CA LEU A 184 16.93 7.29 3.32
C LEU A 184 16.30 5.91 3.05
N ARG A 185 16.77 4.88 3.75
CA ARG A 185 16.18 3.53 3.72
C ARG A 185 14.70 3.52 4.05
N ARG A 186 14.30 4.24 5.11
CA ARG A 186 12.90 4.37 5.56
C ARG A 186 11.97 5.00 4.54
N SER A 187 12.51 5.86 3.69
CA SER A 187 11.73 6.62 2.71
C SER A 187 11.75 5.92 1.35
N LEU A 188 12.90 5.38 0.93
CA LEU A 188 13.06 4.72 -0.36
C LEU A 188 12.43 3.34 -0.41
N PHE A 189 12.51 2.53 0.65
CA PHE A 189 12.03 1.15 0.58
C PHE A 189 10.52 1.06 0.33
N PRO A 190 9.64 1.78 1.06
CA PRO A 190 8.21 1.79 0.76
C PRO A 190 7.90 2.32 -0.63
N LEU A 191 8.64 3.34 -1.07
CA LEU A 191 8.52 3.93 -2.39
C LEU A 191 8.83 2.92 -3.51
N LEU A 192 9.95 2.19 -3.38
CA LEU A 192 10.36 1.17 -4.34
C LEU A 192 9.35 0.02 -4.42
N VAL A 193 8.87 -0.47 -3.28
CA VAL A 193 7.85 -1.54 -3.26
C VAL A 193 6.54 -1.04 -3.89
N TYR A 194 6.12 0.19 -3.57
CA TYR A 194 4.93 0.80 -4.17
C TYR A 194 5.06 0.92 -5.69
N TYR A 195 6.17 1.43 -6.21
CA TYR A 195 6.37 1.56 -7.66
C TYR A 195 6.51 0.21 -8.36
N ALA A 196 7.17 -0.76 -7.74
CA ALA A 196 7.28 -2.10 -8.30
C ALA A 196 5.88 -2.72 -8.53
N THR A 197 4.95 -2.54 -7.59
CA THR A 197 3.60 -3.12 -7.70
C THR A 197 2.65 -2.27 -8.55
N THR A 198 2.75 -0.95 -8.49
CA THR A 198 1.79 -0.03 -9.15
C THR A 198 2.19 0.36 -10.57
N LEU A 199 3.49 0.39 -10.89
CA LEU A 199 4.01 0.71 -12.22
C LEU A 199 4.68 -0.51 -12.87
N GLY A 200 5.52 -1.22 -12.12
CA GLY A 200 6.28 -2.37 -12.63
C GLY A 200 5.37 -3.47 -13.17
N VAL A 201 4.37 -3.91 -12.40
CA VAL A 201 3.45 -4.97 -12.83
C VAL A 201 2.64 -4.59 -14.09
N PRO A 202 2.00 -3.41 -14.20
CA PRO A 202 1.35 -2.99 -15.45
C PRO A 202 2.30 -2.91 -16.64
N LEU A 203 3.53 -2.42 -16.46
CA LEU A 203 4.53 -2.36 -17.52
C LEU A 203 4.89 -3.75 -18.06
N LEU A 204 5.11 -4.71 -17.16
CA LEU A 204 5.39 -6.10 -17.52
C LEU A 204 4.22 -6.77 -18.25
N ASN A 205 2.98 -6.37 -17.92
CA ASN A 205 1.77 -6.83 -18.60
C ASN A 205 1.51 -6.11 -19.94
N GLY A 206 2.41 -5.22 -20.37
CA GLY A 206 2.31 -4.52 -21.65
C GLY A 206 1.32 -3.36 -21.67
N ALA A 207 0.99 -2.77 -20.51
CA ALA A 207 0.06 -1.64 -20.41
C ALA A 207 0.55 -0.37 -21.16
N TYR A 208 1.85 -0.25 -21.42
CA TYR A 208 2.44 0.83 -22.22
C TYR A 208 1.88 0.89 -23.65
N ARG A 209 1.30 -0.21 -24.16
CA ARG A 209 0.64 -0.25 -25.48
C ARG A 209 -0.68 0.51 -25.54
N ARG A 210 -1.21 0.98 -24.42
CA ARG A 210 -2.46 1.76 -24.35
C ARG A 210 -2.28 3.25 -24.67
N GLY A 211 -1.06 3.70 -24.99
CA GLY A 211 -0.81 5.07 -25.41
C GLY A 211 -0.85 6.10 -24.26
N ALA A 212 -1.32 7.31 -24.56
CA ALA A 212 -1.24 8.48 -23.68
C ALA A 212 -1.92 8.26 -22.31
N ASP A 213 -3.08 7.59 -22.27
CA ASP A 213 -3.84 7.31 -21.05
C ASP A 213 -3.02 6.58 -19.97
N PHE A 214 -2.13 5.66 -20.39
CA PHE A 214 -1.25 4.95 -19.47
C PHE A 214 -0.16 5.86 -18.92
N TRP A 215 0.40 6.75 -19.74
CA TRP A 215 1.50 7.63 -19.32
C TRP A 215 1.02 8.76 -18.43
N GLU A 216 -0.15 9.33 -18.69
CA GLU A 216 -0.82 10.25 -17.76
C GLU A 216 -1.07 9.57 -16.42
N HIS A 217 -1.62 8.35 -16.45
CA HIS A 217 -1.83 7.55 -15.25
C HIS A 217 -0.52 7.30 -14.47
N ALA A 218 0.54 6.90 -15.18
CA ALA A 218 1.84 6.63 -14.58
C ALA A 218 2.45 7.88 -13.93
N LEU A 219 2.25 9.06 -14.52
CA LEU A 219 2.77 10.32 -13.99
C LEU A 219 2.14 10.66 -12.62
N PHE A 220 0.82 10.54 -12.47
CA PHE A 220 0.16 10.78 -11.17
C PHE A 220 0.65 9.81 -10.10
N VAL A 221 0.77 8.53 -10.45
CA VAL A 221 1.25 7.48 -9.54
C VAL A 221 2.73 7.68 -9.18
N LEU A 222 3.53 8.27 -10.07
CA LEU A 222 4.92 8.62 -9.81
C LEU A 222 5.03 9.84 -8.90
N LEU A 223 4.36 10.94 -9.20
CA LEU A 223 4.55 12.23 -8.52
C LEU A 223 3.94 12.26 -7.12
N THR A 224 2.76 11.65 -6.92
CA THR A 224 2.03 11.75 -5.63
C THR A 224 2.83 11.16 -4.45
N PRO A 225 3.42 9.96 -4.56
CA PRO A 225 4.27 9.41 -3.49
C PRO A 225 5.51 10.26 -3.22
N LEU A 226 6.11 10.89 -4.23
CA LEU A 226 7.26 11.79 -4.04
C LEU A 226 6.86 13.04 -3.26
N ALA A 227 5.73 13.65 -3.61
CA ALA A 227 5.19 14.80 -2.91
C ALA A 227 4.91 14.50 -1.42
N LEU A 228 4.55 13.26 -1.08
CA LEU A 228 4.40 12.80 0.30
C LEU A 228 5.73 12.46 0.99
N ALA A 229 6.64 11.77 0.29
CA ALA A 229 7.88 11.26 0.87
C ALA A 229 8.92 12.38 1.13
N LEU A 230 9.04 13.36 0.22
CA LEU A 230 10.07 14.40 0.28
C LEU A 230 9.94 15.32 1.51
N PRO A 231 8.75 15.86 1.86
CA PRO A 231 8.58 16.64 3.08
C PRO A 231 8.86 15.84 4.36
N LEU A 232 8.43 14.57 4.40
CA LEU A 232 8.69 13.71 5.55
C LEU A 232 10.19 13.40 5.71
N ALA A 233 10.89 13.15 4.62
CA ALA A 233 12.34 12.93 4.64
C ALA A 233 13.09 14.19 5.09
N THR A 234 12.75 15.36 4.54
CA THR A 234 13.39 16.65 4.89
C THR A 234 13.13 17.04 6.33
N LEU A 235 11.89 16.95 6.83
CA LEU A 235 11.55 17.22 8.22
C LEU A 235 12.32 16.31 9.19
N ARG A 236 12.48 15.03 8.85
CA ARG A 236 13.24 14.09 9.68
C ARG A 236 14.75 14.36 9.61
N LEU A 237 15.30 14.72 8.45
CA LEU A 237 16.70 15.15 8.32
C LEU A 237 16.98 16.40 9.16
N HIS A 238 16.08 17.38 9.11
CA HIS A 238 16.20 18.61 9.87
C HIS A 238 16.19 18.36 11.39
N ARG A 239 15.29 17.49 11.87
CA ARG A 239 15.28 17.05 13.28
C ARG A 239 16.59 16.37 13.68
N LEU A 240 17.08 15.43 12.87
CA LEU A 240 18.36 14.75 13.12
C LEU A 240 19.56 15.72 13.17
N TYR A 241 19.60 16.71 12.27
CA TYR A 241 20.64 17.72 12.25
C TYR A 241 20.58 18.61 13.51
N ARG A 242 19.38 19.06 13.89
CA ARG A 242 19.15 19.86 15.09
C ARG A 242 19.56 19.13 16.37
N ASP A 243 19.21 17.84 16.49
CA ASP A 243 19.52 17.05 17.70
C ASP A 243 21.02 16.80 17.83
N ARG A 244 21.73 16.54 16.71
CA ARG A 244 23.20 16.41 16.72
C ARG A 244 23.90 17.69 17.15
N ARG A 245 23.41 18.85 16.72
CA ARG A 245 23.99 20.15 17.09
C ARG A 245 23.87 20.41 18.59
N ARG A 246 22.72 20.08 19.21
CA ARG A 246 22.48 20.23 20.66
C ARG A 246 23.35 19.34 21.54
N VAL A 247 23.83 18.20 21.03
CA VAL A 247 24.71 17.27 21.77
C VAL A 247 26.18 17.69 21.67
N SER A 248 26.52 18.59 20.75
CA SER A 248 27.88 19.08 20.51
C SER A 248 28.17 20.42 21.19
N GLU A 249 27.17 21.01 21.83
CA GLU A 249 27.22 22.23 22.67
C GLU A 249 27.16 21.83 24.15
#